data_AF-A0A8B8EBM4-F1
#
_entry.id   AF-A0A8B8EBM4-F1
#
_cell.length_a   1.000
_cell.length_b   1.000
_cell.length_c   1.000
_cell.angle_alpha   90.00
_cell.angle_beta   90.00
_cell.angle_gamma   90.00
#
_symmetry.space_group_name_H-M   'P 1'
#
loop_
_entity.id
_entity.type
_entity.pdbx_description
1 polymer ?
#
loop_
_entity_poly.entity_id
_entity_poly.type
_entity_poly.pdbx_seq_one_letter_code
_entity_poly.pdbx_strand_id
1 'polypeptide(L)'
;MNTFICIFFAFMQVTHFVDGVCLFKPRLCKDILLSNPESENGEYTIFLDTNKSMDVFCEFSSPYHGYTYLKDISGNPFILSSISSTTEEIKVVHLRTSGRQYSTILEELSRYKSNHSLSLQINENRGFNTPLNAPFLGKYIYVGFLPRSVASRRHVQGYRAGSKDWEFNNCDANPNSYIAFFYNNSPLQTHSYHKKCCYNAFMRKWIDESTEYTPRMPSDFFRFFEMHMGGCGGYVVPKYSTFSDIAGAVPGFRFDITCSDIHCHNGGSCTMTDDRKPVCSCSQGYVGRFCDAKVPYSCKDIAITKGAIDGEYSIYSRTTQDMQYKVFCEFHQTYGYSFVSNTNVSVNVDDLFEIKSNVVVRFLRKGKQYESILEQITPYANKPLTVQYNSNRGFNAPVNAKRMGPYIYLGFLDQITAKSRTKQGYRVNDADQTFVNCDSNPNSYLAFYFNPKKNPPVGYYKRFSYGPLMTKWLDDAVPVNSYKKLPVSYFLQFEMHLGGCGGYIVSGYKTLSDVVGASLGMRFEI
;
A
#
# COMPACT_ATOMS: atom_id res chain seq x y z
N MET A 1 21.32 10.49 21.43
CA MET A 1 22.41 10.22 20.46
C MET A 1 21.94 9.05 19.61
N ASN A 2 21.06 9.31 18.64
CA ASN A 2 20.43 8.27 17.82
C ASN A 2 21.12 8.24 16.46
N THR A 3 22.06 7.32 16.33
CA THR A 3 22.76 7.03 15.08
C THR A 3 21.80 6.25 14.17
N PHE A 4 21.13 6.93 13.25
CA PHE A 4 20.43 6.29 12.14
C PHE A 4 21.47 5.76 11.16
N ILE A 5 21.75 4.46 11.21
CA ILE A 5 22.55 3.75 10.21
C ILE A 5 21.63 3.52 9.00
N CYS A 6 21.93 4.16 7.87
CA CYS A 6 21.23 3.93 6.61
C CYS A 6 21.47 2.50 6.14
N ILE A 7 20.41 1.70 6.13
CA ILE A 7 20.34 0.44 5.37
C ILE A 7 20.37 0.81 3.88
N PHE A 8 21.25 0.14 3.15
CA PHE A 8 21.61 0.33 1.75
C PHE A 8 20.40 0.57 0.80
N PHE A 9 20.27 1.78 0.26
CA PHE A 9 19.67 2.01 -1.05
C PHE A 9 20.80 2.15 -2.07
N ALA A 10 21.25 1.02 -2.63
CA ALA A 10 22.15 1.01 -3.77
C ALA A 10 21.36 1.33 -5.05
N PHE A 11 21.11 2.61 -5.28
CA PHE A 11 20.87 3.13 -6.62
C PHE A 11 22.02 4.07 -6.98
N MET A 12 22.48 4.04 -8.22
CA MET A 12 23.39 5.03 -8.80
C MET A 12 22.75 6.42 -8.78
N GLN A 13 22.68 7.06 -7.62
CA GLN A 13 22.29 8.44 -7.45
C GLN A 13 23.29 9.08 -6.48
N VAL A 14 23.80 10.24 -6.86
CA VAL A 14 24.95 10.90 -6.21
C VAL A 14 24.58 11.23 -4.77
N THR A 15 24.97 10.35 -3.85
CA THR A 15 24.88 10.56 -2.41
C THR A 15 26.05 11.46 -1.98
N HIS A 16 25.75 12.64 -1.47
CA HIS A 16 26.74 13.47 -0.79
C HIS A 16 26.53 13.38 0.71
N PHE A 17 27.60 13.03 1.43
CA PHE A 17 27.67 13.06 2.88
C PHE A 17 28.03 14.48 3.33
N VAL A 18 27.11 15.16 4.02
CA VAL A 18 27.41 16.35 4.81
C VAL A 18 26.75 16.14 6.18
N ASP A 19 27.55 16.20 7.25
CA ASP A 19 27.10 16.16 8.65
C ASP A 19 26.15 15.00 9.04
N GLY A 20 26.37 13.81 8.47
CA GLY A 20 25.63 12.60 8.85
C GLY A 20 24.19 12.53 8.34
N VAL A 21 23.78 13.43 7.44
CA VAL A 21 22.45 13.42 6.79
C VAL A 21 22.59 13.05 5.31
N CYS A 22 21.93 11.96 4.91
CA CYS A 22 21.82 11.56 3.51
C CYS A 22 20.86 12.51 2.78
N LEU A 23 21.38 13.45 1.99
CA LEU A 23 20.57 14.36 1.17
C LEU A 23 20.20 13.69 -0.16
N PHE A 24 18.96 13.21 -0.26
CA PHE A 24 18.36 12.78 -1.53
C PHE A 24 18.20 13.98 -2.47
N LYS A 25 18.87 13.96 -3.62
CA LYS A 25 18.74 14.97 -4.69
C LYS A 25 17.94 14.37 -5.85
N PRO A 26 16.61 14.53 -5.89
CA PRO A 26 15.81 13.99 -6.98
C PRO A 26 16.22 14.64 -8.30
N ARG A 27 16.41 13.85 -9.36
CA ARG A 27 16.70 14.40 -10.69
C ARG A 27 15.43 14.78 -11.43
N LEU A 28 14.31 14.14 -11.09
CA LEU A 28 13.03 14.25 -11.76
C LEU A 28 11.87 14.09 -10.77
N CYS A 29 10.67 14.56 -11.11
CA CYS A 29 9.46 14.31 -10.32
C CYS A 29 9.20 12.79 -10.12
N LYS A 30 9.54 11.97 -11.11
CA LYS A 30 9.40 10.51 -11.01
C LYS A 30 10.26 9.91 -9.88
N ASP A 31 11.45 10.48 -9.62
CA ASP A 31 12.33 10.00 -8.55
C ASP A 31 11.72 10.30 -7.17
N ILE A 32 11.06 11.46 -7.06
CA ILE A 32 10.32 11.86 -5.86
C ILE A 32 9.20 10.85 -5.59
N LEU A 33 8.38 10.55 -6.61
CA LEU A 33 7.29 9.58 -6.49
C LEU A 33 7.78 8.16 -6.17
N LEU A 34 8.91 7.73 -6.74
CA LEU A 34 9.54 6.45 -6.43
C LEU A 34 10.00 6.37 -4.98
N SER A 35 10.59 7.45 -4.48
CA SER A 35 11.09 7.52 -3.10
C SER A 35 9.96 7.57 -2.07
N ASN A 36 8.86 8.27 -2.39
CA ASN A 36 7.69 8.39 -1.54
C ASN A 36 6.41 8.43 -2.40
N PRO A 37 5.67 7.31 -2.49
CA PRO A 37 4.40 7.22 -3.23
C PRO A 37 3.29 8.12 -2.69
N GLU A 38 3.41 8.61 -1.46
CA GLU A 38 2.47 9.53 -0.81
C GLU A 38 2.89 11.00 -0.96
N SER A 39 3.86 11.29 -1.84
CA SER A 39 4.28 12.67 -2.11
C SER A 39 3.10 13.54 -2.55
N GLU A 40 3.02 14.74 -2.00
CA GLU A 40 1.96 15.70 -2.31
C GLU A 40 2.25 16.46 -3.60
N ASN A 41 1.21 16.94 -4.28
CA ASN A 41 1.41 17.80 -5.44
C ASN A 41 1.97 19.17 -5.01
N GLY A 42 2.94 19.73 -5.73
CA GLY A 42 3.51 21.02 -5.35
C GLY A 42 4.75 21.43 -6.13
N GLU A 43 5.36 22.53 -5.67
CA GLU A 43 6.67 22.97 -6.15
C GLU A 43 7.79 22.10 -5.55
N TYR A 44 8.68 21.65 -6.41
CA TYR A 44 9.87 20.88 -6.06
C TYR A 44 11.08 21.42 -6.81
N THR A 45 12.26 21.24 -6.22
CA THR A 45 13.52 21.49 -6.91
C THR A 45 14.13 20.16 -7.36
N ILE A 46 14.39 20.02 -8.65
CA ILE A 46 15.02 18.84 -9.24
C ILE A 46 16.44 19.16 -9.73
N PHE A 47 17.34 18.17 -9.69
CA PHE A 47 18.76 18.28 -10.00
C PHE A 47 19.11 17.45 -11.24
N LEU A 48 19.09 18.09 -12.40
CA LEU A 48 19.31 17.43 -13.69
C LEU A 48 20.74 16.89 -13.82
N ASP A 49 21.68 17.61 -13.23
CA ASP A 49 23.09 17.25 -13.09
C ASP A 49 23.64 17.83 -11.78
N THR A 50 24.83 17.40 -11.38
CA THR A 50 25.52 17.71 -10.11
C THR A 50 25.51 19.20 -9.73
N ASN A 51 25.52 20.11 -10.70
CA ASN A 51 25.61 21.56 -10.48
C ASN A 51 24.38 22.38 -10.93
N LYS A 52 23.32 21.74 -11.42
CA LYS A 52 22.18 22.48 -12.01
C LYS A 52 20.84 22.01 -11.48
N SER A 53 20.19 22.88 -10.72
CA SER A 53 18.84 22.70 -10.23
C SER A 53 17.82 23.48 -11.06
N MET A 54 16.56 23.08 -10.96
CA MET A 54 15.43 23.77 -11.56
C MET A 54 14.19 23.55 -10.69
N ASP A 55 13.39 24.60 -10.55
CA ASP A 55 12.09 24.49 -9.92
C ASP A 55 11.06 23.96 -10.92
N VAL A 56 10.29 22.98 -10.46
CA VAL A 56 9.20 22.35 -11.19
C VAL A 56 7.97 22.29 -10.32
N PHE A 57 6.81 22.16 -10.96
CA PHE A 57 5.62 21.71 -10.26
C PHE A 57 5.44 20.23 -10.59
N CYS A 58 5.43 19.37 -9.57
CA CYS A 58 5.15 17.95 -9.73
C CYS A 58 3.69 17.70 -9.39
N GLU A 59 2.96 17.10 -10.34
CA GLU A 59 1.63 16.54 -10.11
C GLU A 59 1.72 15.01 -10.11
N PHE A 60 1.38 14.38 -9.00
CA PHE A 60 1.30 12.94 -8.80
C PHE A 60 -0.15 12.48 -8.96
N SER A 61 -0.54 12.16 -10.20
CA SER A 61 -1.91 11.74 -10.52
C SER A 61 -2.22 10.32 -10.01
N SER A 62 -1.20 9.48 -9.83
CA SER A 62 -1.29 8.16 -9.19
C SER A 62 0.07 7.74 -8.62
N PRO A 63 0.17 6.62 -7.88
CA PRO A 63 1.46 6.06 -7.42
C PRO A 63 2.41 5.59 -8.54
N TYR A 64 2.00 5.72 -9.81
CA TYR A 64 2.72 5.19 -10.97
C TYR A 64 2.84 6.17 -12.14
N HIS A 65 2.20 7.34 -12.12
CA HIS A 65 2.38 8.34 -13.17
C HIS A 65 1.99 9.74 -12.68
N GLY A 66 2.45 10.75 -13.41
CA GLY A 66 2.18 12.14 -13.11
C GLY A 66 2.62 13.10 -14.21
N TYR A 67 2.61 14.40 -13.91
CA TYR A 67 3.05 15.44 -14.82
C TYR A 67 4.09 16.34 -14.15
N THR A 68 5.13 16.68 -14.90
CA THR A 68 6.12 17.70 -14.51
C THR A 68 5.80 18.99 -15.26
N TYR A 69 5.72 20.13 -14.57
CA TYR A 69 5.59 21.45 -15.21
C TYR A 69 6.85 22.28 -14.95
N LEU A 70 7.37 22.94 -15.99
CA LEU A 70 8.68 23.60 -15.95
C LEU A 70 8.57 25.09 -15.61
N LYS A 71 9.24 25.54 -14.54
CA LYS A 71 9.25 26.95 -14.15
C LYS A 71 10.17 27.80 -15.04
N ASP A 72 11.36 27.32 -15.40
CA ASP A 72 12.28 28.06 -16.26
C ASP A 72 13.13 27.14 -17.17
N ILE A 73 13.28 27.50 -18.45
CA ILE A 73 14.15 26.82 -19.43
C ILE A 73 15.31 27.70 -19.88
N SER A 74 15.56 28.83 -19.19
CA SER A 74 16.53 29.84 -19.57
C SER A 74 18.00 29.38 -19.46
N GLY A 75 18.32 28.32 -18.71
CA GLY A 75 19.71 27.94 -18.40
C GLY A 75 20.22 26.57 -18.85
N ASN A 76 19.36 25.63 -19.29
CA ASN A 76 19.73 24.20 -19.34
C ASN A 76 19.39 23.49 -20.66
N PRO A 77 20.36 22.83 -21.33
CA PRO A 77 20.04 21.89 -22.40
C PRO A 77 19.32 20.68 -21.77
N PHE A 78 18.04 20.51 -22.13
CA PHE A 78 17.21 19.43 -21.63
C PHE A 78 17.17 18.27 -22.62
N ILE A 79 17.26 17.05 -22.10
CA ILE A 79 16.86 15.86 -22.84
C ILE A 79 15.39 15.62 -22.49
N LEU A 80 14.49 15.92 -23.45
CA LEU A 80 13.04 15.80 -23.26
C LEU A 80 12.62 14.39 -22.78
N SER A 81 13.28 13.35 -23.32
CA SER A 81 13.03 11.96 -22.93
C SER A 81 13.38 11.64 -21.48
N SER A 82 14.10 12.52 -20.78
CA SER A 82 14.36 12.37 -19.35
C SER A 82 13.16 12.80 -18.49
N ILE A 83 12.33 13.75 -18.94
CA ILE A 83 11.18 14.23 -18.15
C ILE A 83 9.86 13.64 -18.64
N SER A 84 9.73 13.39 -19.94
CA SER A 84 8.51 12.84 -20.54
C SER A 84 8.73 11.38 -20.93
N SER A 85 7.93 10.46 -20.37
CA SER A 85 7.89 9.04 -20.76
C SER A 85 7.13 8.82 -22.07
N THR A 86 6.18 9.70 -22.37
CA THR A 86 5.32 9.63 -23.55
C THR A 86 4.94 11.03 -24.04
N THR A 87 4.51 11.11 -25.30
CA THR A 87 3.88 12.28 -25.91
C THR A 87 2.53 11.95 -26.56
N GLU A 88 1.95 10.78 -26.24
CA GLU A 88 0.59 10.41 -26.68
C GLU A 88 -0.46 11.41 -26.20
N GLU A 89 -0.23 11.98 -25.02
CA GLU A 89 -1.06 13.01 -24.41
C GLU A 89 -0.21 14.08 -23.71
N ILE A 90 -0.76 15.28 -23.62
CA ILE A 90 -0.18 16.40 -22.88
C ILE A 90 -1.30 17.05 -22.06
N LYS A 91 -1.10 17.15 -20.74
CA LYS A 91 -2.03 17.90 -19.89
C LYS A 91 -1.64 19.36 -19.88
N VAL A 92 -2.51 20.24 -20.37
CA VAL A 92 -2.29 21.69 -20.35
C VAL A 92 -3.14 22.31 -19.25
N VAL A 93 -2.51 23.07 -18.36
CA VAL A 93 -3.19 23.87 -17.34
C VAL A 93 -3.21 25.31 -17.80
N HIS A 94 -4.37 25.99 -17.72
CA HIS A 94 -4.49 27.40 -18.04
C HIS A 94 -5.06 28.20 -16.86
N LEU A 95 -4.61 29.45 -16.78
CA LEU A 95 -5.00 30.42 -15.77
C LEU A 95 -5.97 31.42 -16.40
N ARG A 96 -7.17 31.55 -15.83
CA ARG A 96 -8.12 32.61 -16.17
C ARG A 96 -7.70 33.92 -15.51
N THR A 97 -8.09 35.04 -16.10
CA THR A 97 -7.93 36.39 -15.52
C THR A 97 -8.64 36.56 -14.18
N SER A 98 -9.64 35.72 -13.88
CA SER A 98 -10.28 35.62 -12.57
C SER A 98 -9.40 34.97 -11.48
N GLY A 99 -8.25 34.39 -11.86
CA GLY A 99 -7.36 33.65 -10.96
C GLY A 99 -7.68 32.16 -10.83
N ARG A 100 -8.77 31.67 -11.45
CA ARG A 100 -9.12 30.24 -11.47
C ARG A 100 -8.27 29.47 -12.47
N GLN A 101 -7.96 28.22 -12.14
CA GLN A 101 -7.14 27.33 -12.96
C GLN A 101 -7.97 26.17 -13.47
N TYR A 102 -7.69 25.77 -14.70
CA TYR A 102 -8.39 24.68 -15.37
C TYR A 102 -7.40 23.85 -16.16
N SER A 103 -7.68 22.57 -16.35
CA SER A 103 -6.82 21.67 -17.11
C SER A 103 -7.60 20.91 -18.18
N THR A 104 -6.91 20.61 -19.27
CA THR A 104 -7.39 19.78 -20.37
C THR A 104 -6.27 18.83 -20.77
N ILE A 105 -6.63 17.58 -21.10
CA ILE A 105 -5.74 16.66 -21.78
C ILE A 105 -5.88 16.90 -23.28
N LEU A 106 -4.76 17.15 -23.94
CA LEU A 106 -4.64 17.21 -25.39
C LEU A 106 -4.07 15.90 -25.90
N GLU A 107 -4.64 15.40 -26.99
CA GLU A 107 -4.13 14.24 -27.72
C GLU A 107 -4.18 14.53 -29.22
N GLU A 108 -3.48 13.71 -30.01
CA GLU A 108 -3.66 13.71 -31.46
C GLU A 108 -5.09 13.21 -31.82
N LEU A 109 -5.63 13.66 -32.95
CA LEU A 109 -6.92 13.17 -33.44
C LEU A 109 -6.90 11.66 -33.61
N SER A 110 -8.02 11.01 -33.31
CA SER A 110 -8.14 9.55 -33.31
C SER A 110 -7.70 8.92 -34.64
N ARG A 111 -7.93 9.62 -35.75
CA ARG A 111 -7.56 9.18 -37.11
C ARG A 111 -6.06 9.23 -37.41
N TYR A 112 -5.28 9.93 -36.59
CA TYR A 112 -3.84 10.07 -36.74
C TYR A 112 -3.04 9.35 -35.64
N LYS A 113 -3.68 9.01 -34.51
CA LYS A 113 -3.03 8.34 -33.36
C LYS A 113 -2.25 7.07 -33.69
N SER A 114 -2.60 6.32 -34.75
CA SER A 114 -1.87 5.10 -35.13
C SER A 114 -0.47 5.38 -35.70
N ASN A 115 -0.27 6.57 -36.27
CA ASN A 115 0.95 6.93 -37.03
C ASN A 115 1.66 8.16 -36.47
N HIS A 116 0.97 8.95 -35.63
CA HIS A 116 1.45 10.21 -35.10
C HIS A 116 1.07 10.34 -33.62
N SER A 117 2.01 10.81 -32.81
CA SER A 117 1.79 11.32 -31.47
C SER A 117 2.01 12.84 -31.47
N LEU A 118 1.65 13.51 -30.37
CA LEU A 118 2.00 14.91 -30.22
C LEU A 118 3.52 15.06 -30.21
N SER A 119 4.00 16.15 -30.79
CA SER A 119 5.41 16.52 -30.70
C SER A 119 5.61 17.55 -29.61
N LEU A 120 6.39 17.20 -28.59
CA LEU A 120 6.76 18.11 -27.52
C LEU A 120 8.24 18.46 -27.68
N GLN A 121 8.57 19.76 -27.82
CA GLN A 121 9.93 20.22 -28.07
C GLN A 121 10.25 21.46 -27.23
N ILE A 122 11.52 21.68 -26.91
CA ILE A 122 11.98 22.82 -26.10
C ILE A 122 12.92 23.68 -26.95
N ASN A 123 12.55 24.93 -27.20
CA ASN A 123 13.30 25.90 -28.00
C ASN A 123 13.64 25.44 -29.44
N GLU A 124 12.86 24.49 -29.97
CA GLU A 124 12.96 24.00 -31.34
C GLU A 124 11.59 23.56 -31.85
N ASN A 125 11.46 23.37 -33.16
CA ASN A 125 10.22 23.01 -33.86
C ASN A 125 10.51 22.13 -35.09
N ARG A 126 11.38 21.14 -34.92
CA ARG A 126 11.78 20.21 -36.00
C ARG A 126 10.56 19.51 -36.57
N GLY A 127 10.42 19.57 -37.89
CA GLY A 127 9.26 18.99 -38.60
C GLY A 127 8.03 19.90 -38.66
N PHE A 128 8.01 21.02 -37.93
CA PHE A 128 6.90 21.96 -37.85
C PHE A 128 7.28 23.37 -38.30
N ASN A 129 6.28 24.26 -38.45
CA ASN A 129 6.52 25.67 -38.75
C ASN A 129 6.95 26.46 -37.50
N THR A 130 7.80 27.46 -37.72
CA THR A 130 8.30 28.33 -36.65
C THR A 130 7.15 29.16 -36.07
N PRO A 131 7.06 29.28 -34.72
CA PRO A 131 6.12 30.17 -34.08
C PRO A 131 6.29 31.62 -34.58
N LEU A 132 5.18 32.30 -34.91
CA LEU A 132 5.19 33.70 -35.36
C LEU A 132 5.79 34.64 -34.31
N ASN A 133 5.56 34.36 -33.04
CA ASN A 133 6.09 35.17 -31.94
C ASN A 133 7.51 34.77 -31.49
N ALA A 134 8.11 33.71 -32.02
CA ALA A 134 9.45 33.27 -31.62
C ALA A 134 10.55 34.34 -31.76
N PRO A 135 10.61 35.14 -32.85
CA PRO A 135 11.63 36.20 -32.97
C PRO A 135 11.55 37.29 -31.89
N PHE A 136 10.39 37.46 -31.27
CA PHE A 136 10.14 38.52 -30.30
C PHE A 136 10.16 38.03 -28.85
N LEU A 137 9.63 36.82 -28.61
CA LEU A 137 9.45 36.27 -27.27
C LEU A 137 10.54 35.25 -26.88
N GLY A 138 11.39 34.85 -27.83
CA GLY A 138 12.55 34.01 -27.56
C GLY A 138 12.16 32.56 -27.25
N LYS A 139 12.45 32.10 -26.03
CA LYS A 139 12.36 30.69 -25.62
C LYS A 139 10.92 30.19 -25.46
N TYR A 140 10.64 28.96 -25.89
CA TYR A 140 9.32 28.35 -25.83
C TYR A 140 9.33 26.83 -25.64
N ILE A 141 8.21 26.30 -25.13
CA ILE A 141 7.83 24.89 -25.29
C ILE A 141 6.88 24.79 -26.49
N TYR A 142 7.17 23.88 -27.41
CA TYR A 142 6.39 23.65 -28.62
C TYR A 142 5.57 22.37 -28.48
N VAL A 143 4.27 22.47 -28.71
CA VAL A 143 3.36 21.34 -28.83
C VAL A 143 2.83 21.30 -30.26
N GLY A 144 3.36 20.40 -31.07
CA GLY A 144 2.91 20.15 -32.44
C GLY A 144 1.92 18.99 -32.49
N PHE A 145 0.86 19.13 -33.27
CA PHE A 145 -0.09 18.04 -33.53
C PHE A 145 0.35 17.30 -34.81
N LEU A 146 0.15 17.92 -35.97
CA LEU A 146 0.53 17.31 -37.26
C LEU A 146 1.81 17.91 -37.85
N PRO A 147 2.81 17.10 -38.25
CA PRO A 147 4.03 17.60 -38.88
C PRO A 147 3.71 18.21 -40.25
N ARG A 148 4.60 19.09 -40.75
CA ARG A 148 4.39 19.82 -42.02
C ARG A 148 4.05 18.92 -43.20
N SER A 149 4.67 17.74 -43.29
CA SER A 149 4.45 16.75 -44.35
C SER A 149 3.01 16.21 -44.43
N VAL A 150 2.27 16.30 -43.31
CA VAL A 150 0.87 15.88 -43.19
C VAL A 150 -0.05 17.10 -43.22
N ALA A 151 0.27 18.13 -42.43
CA ALA A 151 -0.52 19.34 -42.31
C ALA A 151 -0.61 20.15 -43.62
N SER A 152 0.38 20.07 -44.51
CA SER A 152 0.35 20.76 -45.81
C SER A 152 -0.64 20.17 -46.82
N ARG A 153 -1.41 19.15 -46.45
CA ARG A 153 -2.47 18.59 -47.29
C ARG A 153 -3.77 19.33 -46.99
N ARG A 154 -4.58 19.62 -48.02
CA ARG A 154 -5.93 20.20 -47.85
C ARG A 154 -6.90 19.16 -47.26
N HIS A 155 -6.63 18.74 -46.04
CA HIS A 155 -7.34 17.67 -45.35
C HIS A 155 -7.76 18.13 -43.95
N VAL A 156 -8.51 17.27 -43.26
CA VAL A 156 -8.93 17.48 -41.88
C VAL A 156 -7.71 17.59 -40.99
N GLN A 157 -7.66 18.63 -40.18
CA GLN A 157 -6.71 18.80 -39.09
C GLN A 157 -7.47 19.08 -37.80
N GLY A 158 -6.75 19.01 -36.68
CA GLY A 158 -7.27 19.47 -35.42
C GLY A 158 -6.54 18.83 -34.26
N TYR A 159 -7.28 18.59 -33.19
CA TYR A 159 -6.77 17.96 -31.99
C TYR A 159 -7.91 17.34 -31.20
N ARG A 160 -7.57 16.40 -30.33
CA ARG A 160 -8.50 15.89 -29.34
C ARG A 160 -8.29 16.64 -28.03
N ALA A 161 -9.38 17.11 -27.42
CA ALA A 161 -9.34 17.79 -26.13
C ALA A 161 -10.36 17.16 -25.19
N GLY A 162 -9.89 16.77 -23.99
CA GLY A 162 -10.69 15.96 -23.07
C GLY A 162 -11.04 14.62 -23.73
N SER A 163 -12.32 14.39 -24.01
CA SER A 163 -12.81 13.16 -24.64
C SER A 163 -13.38 13.34 -26.05
N LYS A 164 -13.16 14.51 -26.69
CA LYS A 164 -13.76 14.84 -27.98
C LYS A 164 -12.72 15.26 -29.02
N ASP A 165 -12.96 14.82 -30.25
CA ASP A 165 -12.18 15.24 -31.42
C ASP A 165 -12.75 16.57 -31.93
N TRP A 166 -11.86 17.55 -32.09
CA TRP A 166 -12.18 18.85 -32.64
C TRP A 166 -11.43 19.02 -33.95
N GLU A 167 -12.17 19.29 -35.01
CA GLU A 167 -11.67 19.19 -36.37
C GLU A 167 -12.04 20.41 -37.21
N PHE A 168 -11.20 20.70 -38.20
CA PHE A 168 -11.48 21.65 -39.27
C PHE A 168 -10.82 21.20 -40.58
N ASN A 169 -11.32 21.68 -41.71
CA ASN A 169 -10.71 21.42 -43.01
C ASN A 169 -9.64 22.46 -43.34
N ASN A 170 -8.41 22.03 -43.58
CA ASN A 170 -7.35 22.93 -44.07
C ASN A 170 -7.65 23.35 -45.52
N CYS A 171 -8.10 24.59 -45.69
CA CYS A 171 -8.57 25.10 -46.98
C CYS A 171 -7.47 25.66 -47.90
N ASP A 172 -6.30 26.01 -47.37
CA ASP A 172 -5.23 26.68 -48.13
C ASP A 172 -3.90 25.89 -48.18
N ALA A 173 -3.85 24.70 -47.57
CA ALA A 173 -2.66 23.86 -47.46
C ALA A 173 -1.54 24.45 -46.57
N ASN A 174 -1.82 25.46 -45.75
CA ASN A 174 -0.88 25.97 -44.77
C ASN A 174 -0.58 24.90 -43.70
N PRO A 175 0.68 24.57 -43.40
CA PRO A 175 1.03 23.45 -42.55
C PRO A 175 1.11 23.78 -41.04
N ASN A 176 0.58 24.92 -40.60
CA ASN A 176 0.56 25.26 -39.17
C ASN A 176 -0.34 24.29 -38.40
N SER A 177 0.19 23.68 -37.34
CA SER A 177 -0.55 22.76 -36.47
C SER A 177 0.12 22.67 -35.10
N TYR A 178 0.01 23.73 -34.29
CA TYR A 178 0.73 23.81 -33.01
C TYR A 178 0.13 24.77 -31.97
N ILE A 179 0.60 24.59 -30.73
CA ILE A 179 0.59 25.58 -29.65
C ILE A 179 2.05 25.79 -29.20
N ALA A 180 2.49 27.04 -29.07
CA ALA A 180 3.81 27.39 -28.53
C ALA A 180 3.66 28.23 -27.27
N PHE A 181 4.31 27.83 -26.17
CA PHE A 181 4.25 28.46 -24.85
C PHE A 181 5.56 29.19 -24.56
N PHE A 182 5.54 30.51 -24.50
CA PHE A 182 6.72 31.37 -24.40
C PHE A 182 7.04 31.78 -22.97
N TYR A 183 8.32 31.81 -22.63
CA TYR A 183 8.79 32.24 -21.30
C TYR A 183 8.79 33.76 -21.13
N ASN A 184 8.93 34.51 -22.23
CA ASN A 184 8.71 35.95 -22.22
C ASN A 184 7.20 36.24 -22.30
N ASN A 185 6.66 36.84 -21.23
CA ASN A 185 5.25 37.22 -21.13
C ASN A 185 4.97 38.67 -21.60
N SER A 186 5.93 39.35 -22.25
CA SER A 186 5.79 40.76 -22.65
C SER A 186 4.71 40.93 -23.74
N PRO A 187 3.56 41.56 -23.43
CA PRO A 187 2.48 41.75 -24.40
C PRO A 187 2.85 42.79 -25.48
N LEU A 188 3.83 43.65 -25.20
CA LEU A 188 4.26 44.76 -26.06
C LEU A 188 5.03 44.31 -27.31
N GLN A 189 5.45 43.05 -27.36
CA GLN A 189 6.31 42.52 -28.43
C GLN A 189 5.60 41.49 -29.33
N THR A 190 4.27 41.34 -29.22
CA THR A 190 3.54 40.34 -30.01
C THR A 190 3.34 40.77 -31.46
N HIS A 191 3.45 39.81 -32.39
CA HIS A 191 3.23 40.03 -33.81
C HIS A 191 1.81 40.57 -34.07
N SER A 192 1.67 41.57 -34.94
CA SER A 192 0.39 42.24 -35.22
C SER A 192 -0.65 41.38 -35.96
N TYR A 193 -0.38 40.09 -36.18
CA TYR A 193 -1.23 39.20 -36.99
C TYR A 193 -2.59 38.96 -36.33
N HIS A 194 -2.63 38.98 -34.99
CA HIS A 194 -3.87 38.90 -34.19
C HIS A 194 -4.89 40.01 -34.52
N LYS A 195 -4.47 41.11 -35.16
CA LYS A 195 -5.36 42.22 -35.56
C LYS A 195 -6.00 42.05 -36.94
N LYS A 196 -5.56 41.07 -37.77
CA LYS A 196 -5.90 41.02 -39.21
C LYS A 196 -6.66 39.76 -39.70
N CYS A 197 -6.59 38.61 -39.03
CA CYS A 197 -7.23 37.35 -39.44
C CYS A 197 -7.06 36.31 -38.30
N CYS A 198 -7.78 35.20 -38.18
CA CYS A 198 -9.16 34.83 -38.50
C CYS A 198 -9.55 33.91 -37.32
N TYR A 199 -10.36 34.40 -36.38
CA TYR A 199 -10.79 33.58 -35.25
C TYR A 199 -11.72 32.48 -35.75
N ASN A 200 -11.41 31.23 -35.41
CA ASN A 200 -12.32 30.11 -35.51
C ASN A 200 -12.68 29.64 -34.09
N ALA A 201 -13.97 29.41 -33.84
CA ALA A 201 -14.45 28.89 -32.54
C ALA A 201 -13.79 27.58 -32.14
N PHE A 202 -13.34 26.79 -33.12
CA PHE A 202 -12.51 25.61 -32.95
C PHE A 202 -11.26 25.87 -32.06
N MET A 203 -10.62 27.03 -32.18
CA MET A 203 -9.35 27.32 -31.46
C MET A 203 -9.51 27.34 -29.94
N ARG A 204 -10.70 27.65 -29.43
CA ARG A 204 -10.99 27.74 -27.99
C ARG A 204 -11.43 26.40 -27.37
N LYS A 205 -11.65 25.35 -28.16
CA LYS A 205 -12.30 24.14 -27.67
C LYS A 205 -11.56 23.41 -26.55
N TRP A 206 -10.23 23.45 -26.54
CA TRP A 206 -9.46 22.90 -25.42
C TRP A 206 -9.62 23.68 -24.10
N ILE A 207 -9.95 24.97 -24.16
CA ILE A 207 -10.29 25.80 -23.00
C ILE A 207 -11.72 25.49 -22.55
N ASP A 208 -12.64 25.33 -23.49
CA ASP A 208 -14.07 25.12 -23.21
C ASP A 208 -14.35 23.72 -22.63
N GLU A 209 -13.60 22.70 -23.04
CA GLU A 209 -13.72 21.32 -22.51
C GLU A 209 -12.91 21.07 -21.23
N SER A 210 -12.28 22.11 -20.68
CA SER A 210 -11.44 21.98 -19.48
C SER A 210 -12.24 21.80 -18.20
N THR A 211 -11.62 21.14 -17.22
CA THR A 211 -12.15 20.97 -15.87
C THR A 211 -11.37 21.79 -14.87
N GLU A 212 -12.00 22.17 -13.76
CA GLU A 212 -11.34 22.93 -12.70
C GLU A 212 -10.11 22.16 -12.18
N TYR A 213 -8.98 22.85 -12.10
CA TYR A 213 -7.70 22.27 -11.74
C TYR A 213 -7.46 22.45 -10.24
N THR A 214 -7.29 21.33 -9.55
CA THR A 214 -6.77 21.23 -8.19
C THR A 214 -5.69 20.16 -8.25
N PRO A 215 -4.45 20.42 -7.82
CA PRO A 215 -3.90 21.43 -6.89
C PRO A 215 -3.75 22.87 -7.45
N ARG A 216 -3.42 23.86 -6.61
CA ARG A 216 -3.20 25.25 -7.06
C ARG A 216 -1.74 25.46 -7.48
N MET A 217 -1.52 25.69 -8.78
CA MET A 217 -0.19 26.00 -9.33
C MET A 217 0.13 27.50 -9.18
N PRO A 218 1.36 27.89 -8.83
CA PRO A 218 1.74 29.30 -8.76
C PRO A 218 1.61 30.02 -10.12
N SER A 219 1.23 31.30 -10.10
CA SER A 219 0.94 32.06 -11.33
C SER A 219 2.15 32.24 -12.24
N ASP A 220 3.35 32.17 -11.68
CA ASP A 220 4.62 32.29 -12.39
C ASP A 220 5.01 31.02 -13.16
N PHE A 221 4.22 29.94 -13.13
CA PHE A 221 4.32 28.81 -14.08
C PHE A 221 3.57 29.06 -15.39
N PHE A 222 2.58 29.95 -15.40
CA PHE A 222 1.74 30.18 -16.56
C PHE A 222 2.45 31.08 -17.58
N ARG A 223 2.38 30.69 -18.84
CA ARG A 223 3.12 31.29 -19.94
C ARG A 223 2.16 31.94 -20.92
N PHE A 224 2.62 33.01 -21.56
CA PHE A 224 2.01 33.46 -22.80
C PHE A 224 2.11 32.33 -23.82
N PHE A 225 1.11 32.16 -24.67
CA PHE A 225 1.17 31.17 -25.73
C PHE A 225 0.64 31.75 -27.04
N GLU A 226 0.96 31.10 -28.13
CA GLU A 226 0.21 31.25 -29.36
C GLU A 226 -0.24 29.89 -29.86
N MET A 227 -1.36 29.88 -30.56
CA MET A 227 -1.85 28.69 -31.23
C MET A 227 -2.13 29.04 -32.68
N HIS A 228 -1.60 28.23 -33.59
CA HIS A 228 -1.74 28.45 -35.02
C HIS A 228 -2.11 27.14 -35.71
N MET A 229 -3.25 27.19 -36.38
CA MET A 229 -3.80 26.10 -37.18
C MET A 229 -3.96 26.59 -38.62
N GLY A 230 -3.46 25.83 -39.59
CA GLY A 230 -3.36 26.23 -40.99
C GLY A 230 -4.70 26.59 -41.62
N GLY A 231 -4.68 27.45 -42.64
CA GLY A 231 -5.83 27.83 -43.44
C GLY A 231 -7.02 28.30 -42.61
N CYS A 232 -8.10 27.52 -42.68
CA CYS A 232 -9.37 27.84 -42.03
C CYS A 232 -9.39 27.50 -40.52
N GLY A 233 -8.25 27.06 -39.95
CA GLY A 233 -8.11 26.76 -38.53
C GLY A 233 -7.99 28.01 -37.66
N GLY A 234 -7.10 28.93 -38.01
CA GLY A 234 -6.98 30.25 -37.39
C GLY A 234 -5.75 30.45 -36.52
N TYR A 235 -5.69 31.61 -35.88
CA TYR A 235 -4.57 32.06 -35.06
C TYR A 235 -5.08 32.79 -33.81
N VAL A 236 -4.57 32.41 -32.64
CA VAL A 236 -4.97 33.03 -31.36
C VAL A 236 -3.80 33.20 -30.41
N VAL A 237 -3.92 34.21 -29.55
CA VAL A 237 -3.00 34.53 -28.45
C VAL A 237 -3.81 35.02 -27.23
N PRO A 238 -3.36 34.77 -25.99
CA PRO A 238 -4.00 35.26 -24.77
C PRO A 238 -4.17 36.78 -24.74
N LYS A 239 -5.16 37.26 -23.98
CA LYS A 239 -5.46 38.68 -23.75
C LYS A 239 -6.02 39.45 -24.97
N TYR A 240 -6.29 38.76 -26.08
CA TYR A 240 -6.92 39.35 -27.26
C TYR A 240 -8.15 38.57 -27.68
N SER A 241 -9.15 39.30 -28.18
CA SER A 241 -10.39 38.73 -28.74
C SER A 241 -11.04 37.72 -27.77
N THR A 242 -11.41 36.54 -28.26
CA THR A 242 -12.07 35.45 -27.52
C THR A 242 -11.20 34.76 -26.48
N PHE A 243 -9.91 35.11 -26.39
CA PHE A 243 -8.97 34.65 -25.35
C PHE A 243 -8.63 35.77 -24.35
N SER A 244 -9.40 36.87 -24.34
CA SER A 244 -9.21 38.00 -23.41
C SER A 244 -9.31 37.62 -21.94
N ASP A 245 -10.04 36.55 -21.62
CA ASP A 245 -10.21 36.03 -20.27
C ASP A 245 -9.09 35.05 -19.84
N ILE A 246 -8.13 34.75 -20.72
CA ILE A 246 -7.00 33.85 -20.45
C ILE A 246 -5.75 34.66 -20.11
N ALA A 247 -5.16 34.37 -18.94
CA ALA A 247 -3.94 35.01 -18.47
C ALA A 247 -2.68 34.30 -19.00
N GLY A 248 -2.72 32.97 -19.14
CA GLY A 248 -1.63 32.15 -19.65
C GLY A 248 -1.92 30.65 -19.52
N ALA A 249 -1.02 29.82 -20.00
CA ALA A 249 -1.11 28.36 -19.92
C ALA A 249 0.27 27.70 -19.81
N VAL A 250 0.31 26.45 -19.39
CA VAL A 250 1.54 25.66 -19.23
C VAL A 250 1.30 24.19 -19.58
N PRO A 251 2.14 23.57 -20.42
CA PRO A 251 2.05 22.15 -20.72
C PRO A 251 2.77 21.31 -19.66
N GLY A 252 2.16 20.19 -19.28
CA GLY A 252 2.71 19.20 -18.36
C GLY A 252 3.33 18.02 -19.12
N PHE A 253 4.53 17.64 -18.71
CA PHE A 253 5.31 16.54 -19.26
C PHE A 253 4.95 15.27 -18.51
N ARG A 254 4.28 14.33 -19.19
CA ARG A 254 3.83 13.08 -18.56
C ARG A 254 5.02 12.17 -18.27
N PHE A 255 5.14 11.71 -17.03
CA PHE A 255 6.04 10.63 -16.67
C PHE A 255 5.24 9.43 -16.16
N ASP A 256 5.71 8.23 -16.47
CA ASP A 256 5.20 6.97 -15.95
C ASP A 256 6.35 6.25 -15.22
N ILE A 257 6.02 5.52 -14.16
CA ILE A 257 6.90 4.57 -13.49
C ILE A 257 6.75 3.23 -14.19
N THR A 258 7.86 2.65 -14.61
CA THR A 258 7.90 1.39 -15.36
C THR A 258 8.79 0.37 -14.66
N CYS A 259 8.83 -0.86 -15.19
CA CYS A 259 9.75 -1.86 -14.70
C CYS A 259 11.23 -1.52 -14.90
N SER A 260 11.60 -0.60 -15.79
CA SER A 260 12.98 -0.11 -15.85
C SER A 260 13.34 0.83 -14.71
N ASP A 261 12.34 1.41 -14.03
CA ASP A 261 12.53 2.27 -12.87
C ASP A 261 12.49 1.51 -11.54
N ILE A 262 12.06 0.23 -11.55
CA ILE A 262 11.85 -0.58 -10.35
C ILE A 262 12.82 -1.74 -10.30
N HIS A 263 13.47 -1.89 -9.15
CA HIS A 263 14.25 -3.07 -8.83
C HIS A 263 13.47 -3.95 -7.85
N CYS A 264 13.03 -5.12 -8.29
CA CYS A 264 12.45 -6.13 -7.41
C CYS A 264 13.58 -6.91 -6.73
N HIS A 265 13.70 -6.74 -5.42
CA HIS A 265 14.73 -7.36 -4.60
C HIS A 265 14.54 -8.87 -4.45
N ASN A 266 15.58 -9.54 -3.93
CA ASN A 266 15.54 -10.95 -3.51
C ASN A 266 15.06 -11.93 -4.60
N GLY A 267 15.42 -11.66 -5.85
CA GLY A 267 15.03 -12.48 -6.99
C GLY A 267 13.57 -12.32 -7.41
N GLY A 268 12.93 -11.19 -7.04
CA GLY A 268 11.63 -10.82 -7.60
C GLY A 268 11.71 -10.42 -9.07
N SER A 269 10.60 -10.52 -9.79
CA SER A 269 10.50 -10.11 -11.19
C SER A 269 9.47 -8.99 -11.35
N CYS A 270 9.78 -7.99 -12.16
CA CYS A 270 8.84 -6.91 -12.46
C CYS A 270 8.07 -7.21 -13.74
N THR A 271 6.75 -7.01 -13.71
CA THR A 271 5.89 -7.03 -14.90
C THR A 271 5.03 -5.78 -14.97
N MET A 272 4.69 -5.35 -16.20
CA MET A 272 3.72 -4.29 -16.44
C MET A 272 2.33 -4.91 -16.53
N THR A 273 1.37 -4.39 -15.76
CA THR A 273 -0.06 -4.73 -15.92
C THR A 273 -0.66 -4.02 -17.14
N ASP A 274 -1.86 -4.45 -17.56
CA ASP A 274 -2.61 -3.80 -18.65
C ASP A 274 -2.83 -2.30 -18.41
N ASP A 275 -3.00 -1.88 -17.15
CA ASP A 275 -3.12 -0.47 -16.73
C ASP A 275 -1.80 0.33 -16.75
N ARG A 276 -0.72 -0.18 -17.37
CA ARG A 276 0.63 0.41 -17.32
C ARG A 276 1.20 0.56 -15.90
N LYS A 277 0.84 -0.33 -14.97
CA LYS A 277 1.39 -0.33 -13.59
C LYS A 277 2.48 -1.38 -13.45
N PRO A 278 3.67 -1.04 -12.95
CA PRO A 278 4.70 -2.02 -12.66
C PRO A 278 4.42 -2.71 -11.31
N VAL A 279 4.51 -4.05 -11.30
CA VAL A 279 4.29 -4.89 -10.12
C VAL A 279 5.44 -5.87 -9.98
N CYS A 280 5.99 -5.96 -8.76
CA CYS A 280 6.94 -7.01 -8.42
C CYS A 280 6.22 -8.30 -8.00
N SER A 281 6.55 -9.40 -8.66
CA SER A 281 6.25 -10.75 -8.21
C SER A 281 7.40 -11.23 -7.34
N CYS A 282 7.13 -11.49 -6.06
CA CYS A 282 8.17 -11.84 -5.10
C CYS A 282 8.48 -13.32 -5.10
N SER A 283 9.78 -13.64 -5.04
CA SER A 283 10.24 -14.99 -4.78
C SER A 283 9.78 -15.49 -3.40
N GLN A 284 9.71 -16.81 -3.25
CA GLN A 284 9.25 -17.46 -2.02
C GLN A 284 10.01 -16.94 -0.78
N GLY A 285 9.26 -16.56 0.25
CA GLY A 285 9.81 -16.04 1.51
C GLY A 285 10.04 -14.52 1.55
N TYR A 286 9.69 -13.80 0.47
CA TYR A 286 9.78 -12.35 0.40
C TYR A 286 8.44 -11.70 0.05
N VAL A 287 8.23 -10.50 0.57
CA VAL A 287 7.02 -9.67 0.43
C VAL A 287 7.40 -8.19 0.37
N GLY A 288 6.40 -7.34 0.14
CA GLY A 288 6.58 -5.89 0.00
C GLY A 288 6.46 -5.45 -1.46
N ARG A 289 6.28 -4.14 -1.68
CA ARG A 289 6.12 -3.56 -3.03
C ARG A 289 7.31 -3.89 -3.93
N PHE A 290 8.50 -4.02 -3.34
CA PHE A 290 9.75 -4.29 -4.04
C PHE A 290 10.39 -5.61 -3.61
N CYS A 291 9.66 -6.50 -2.93
CA CYS A 291 10.17 -7.80 -2.46
C CYS A 291 11.39 -7.70 -1.54
N ASP A 292 11.49 -6.60 -0.80
CA ASP A 292 12.58 -6.21 0.07
C ASP A 292 12.45 -6.77 1.49
N ALA A 293 11.22 -7.12 1.91
CA ALA A 293 10.95 -7.65 3.23
C ALA A 293 10.87 -9.18 3.23
N LYS A 294 11.43 -9.83 4.25
CA LYS A 294 11.18 -11.25 4.51
C LYS A 294 9.76 -11.46 5.04
N VAL A 295 9.14 -12.57 4.67
CA VAL A 295 7.85 -12.99 5.20
C VAL A 295 7.99 -13.34 6.68
N PRO A 296 7.26 -12.67 7.61
CA PRO A 296 7.19 -13.11 8.99
C PRO A 296 6.17 -14.23 9.13
N TYR A 297 6.59 -15.39 9.65
CA TYR A 297 5.73 -16.54 9.94
C TYR A 297 5.45 -16.70 11.44
N SER A 298 6.14 -15.94 12.29
CA SER A 298 6.08 -16.05 13.75
C SER A 298 6.37 -14.71 14.43
N CYS A 299 6.07 -14.62 15.73
CA CYS A 299 6.51 -13.49 16.55
C CYS A 299 8.04 -13.43 16.69
N LYS A 300 8.74 -14.56 16.57
CA LYS A 300 10.22 -14.62 16.53
C LYS A 300 10.76 -13.91 15.29
N ASP A 301 10.15 -14.15 14.12
CA ASP A 301 10.50 -13.43 12.89
C ASP A 301 10.25 -11.92 13.02
N ILE A 302 9.17 -11.53 13.70
CA ILE A 302 8.89 -10.12 14.01
C ILE A 302 10.00 -9.53 14.89
N ALA A 303 10.41 -10.21 15.95
CA ALA A 303 11.50 -9.74 16.82
C ALA A 303 12.80 -9.52 16.02
N ILE A 304 13.14 -10.44 15.13
CA ILE A 304 14.34 -10.37 14.29
C ILE A 304 14.26 -9.24 13.27
N THR A 305 13.09 -9.03 12.64
CA THR A 305 12.95 -8.10 11.51
C THR A 305 12.54 -6.69 11.90
N LYS A 306 11.77 -6.52 12.99
CA LYS A 306 11.20 -5.25 13.43
C LYS A 306 11.60 -4.85 14.85
N GLY A 307 12.31 -5.72 15.57
CA GLY A 307 12.62 -5.56 16.98
C GLY A 307 11.55 -6.18 17.88
N ALA A 308 11.95 -6.51 19.11
CA ALA A 308 11.09 -7.12 20.13
C ALA A 308 10.19 -6.08 20.82
N ILE A 309 9.14 -5.62 20.11
CA ILE A 309 8.18 -4.62 20.59
C ILE A 309 6.82 -5.29 20.78
N ASP A 310 6.24 -5.21 21.98
CA ASP A 310 4.93 -5.78 22.25
C ASP A 310 3.86 -5.17 21.33
N GLY A 311 3.00 -6.00 20.73
CA GLY A 311 1.93 -5.50 19.89
C GLY A 311 1.23 -6.51 18.99
N GLU A 312 0.27 -6.00 18.22
CA GLU A 312 -0.44 -6.75 17.19
C GLU A 312 0.32 -6.69 15.85
N TYR A 313 0.53 -7.84 15.23
CA TYR A 313 1.24 -7.99 13.96
C TYR A 313 0.47 -8.91 13.02
N SER A 314 0.60 -8.69 11.72
CA SER A 314 0.18 -9.64 10.69
C SER A 314 1.34 -10.56 10.34
N ILE A 315 1.10 -11.87 10.39
CA ILE A 315 2.03 -12.92 9.96
C ILE A 315 1.38 -13.82 8.92
N TYR A 316 2.20 -14.53 8.14
CA TYR A 316 1.73 -15.42 7.08
C TYR A 316 1.62 -16.86 7.55
N SER A 317 0.68 -17.61 6.97
CA SER A 317 0.61 -19.05 7.15
C SER A 317 1.49 -19.77 6.13
N ARG A 318 2.40 -20.64 6.58
CA ARG A 318 3.15 -21.53 5.68
C ARG A 318 2.27 -22.51 4.92
N THR A 319 1.10 -22.84 5.46
CA THR A 319 0.18 -23.86 4.91
C THR A 319 -0.76 -23.32 3.85
N THR A 320 -1.05 -22.02 3.88
CA THR A 320 -1.87 -21.30 2.89
C THR A 320 -1.09 -20.07 2.46
N GLN A 321 -0.11 -20.27 1.57
CA GLN A 321 1.12 -19.48 1.42
C GLN A 321 0.96 -17.97 1.14
N ASP A 322 -0.25 -17.45 0.92
CA ASP A 322 -0.53 -16.03 0.67
C ASP A 322 -1.56 -15.41 1.63
N MET A 323 -1.98 -16.13 2.67
CA MET A 323 -2.97 -15.62 3.63
C MET A 323 -2.30 -15.18 4.93
N GLN A 324 -2.61 -13.95 5.34
CA GLN A 324 -2.18 -13.38 6.61
C GLN A 324 -3.23 -13.57 7.70
N TYR A 325 -2.78 -13.66 8.95
CA TYR A 325 -3.62 -13.59 10.14
C TYR A 325 -2.93 -12.79 11.23
N LYS A 326 -3.71 -12.30 12.20
CA LYS A 326 -3.19 -11.45 13.27
C LYS A 326 -2.71 -12.29 14.44
N VAL A 327 -1.55 -11.91 14.96
CA VAL A 327 -1.00 -12.39 16.23
C VAL A 327 -0.70 -11.21 17.13
N PHE A 328 -0.82 -11.42 18.44
CA PHE A 328 -0.27 -10.51 19.42
C PHE A 328 1.03 -11.11 19.93
N CYS A 329 2.13 -10.39 19.75
CA CYS A 329 3.45 -10.77 20.20
C CYS A 329 3.74 -10.06 21.52
N GLU A 330 3.98 -10.85 22.56
CA GLU A 330 4.45 -10.36 23.85
C GLU A 330 5.89 -10.81 24.06
N PHE A 331 6.81 -9.89 24.20
CA PHE A 331 8.23 -10.14 24.33
C PHE A 331 8.72 -9.91 25.75
N HIS A 332 9.62 -10.80 26.18
CA HIS A 332 10.40 -10.72 27.41
C HIS A 332 11.88 -10.71 27.04
N GLN A 333 12.78 -10.70 28.02
CA GLN A 333 14.22 -10.58 27.74
C GLN A 333 14.79 -11.72 26.89
N THR A 334 14.31 -12.96 27.09
CA THR A 334 14.85 -14.16 26.43
C THR A 334 13.79 -15.05 25.76
N TYR A 335 12.52 -14.68 25.88
CA TYR A 335 11.41 -15.48 25.35
C TYR A 335 10.22 -14.57 25.05
N GLY A 336 9.21 -15.09 24.36
CA GLY A 336 7.94 -14.40 24.16
C GLY A 336 6.74 -15.34 24.15
N TYR A 337 5.54 -14.76 24.05
CA TYR A 337 4.29 -15.46 23.86
C TYR A 337 3.58 -14.97 22.59
N SER A 338 3.13 -15.91 21.77
CA SER A 338 2.31 -15.67 20.59
C SER A 338 0.85 -15.98 20.92
N PHE A 339 -0.02 -14.99 20.80
CA PHE A 339 -1.48 -15.17 20.87
C PHE A 339 -2.08 -15.04 19.48
N VAL A 340 -3.03 -15.90 19.12
CA VAL A 340 -3.65 -15.90 17.79
C VAL A 340 -5.03 -15.28 17.87
N SER A 341 -5.33 -14.32 17.00
CA SER A 341 -6.66 -13.72 16.92
C SER A 341 -7.66 -14.69 16.30
N ASN A 342 -8.96 -14.40 16.42
CA ASN A 342 -9.95 -15.14 15.65
C ASN A 342 -9.65 -15.02 14.13
N THR A 343 -9.55 -16.16 13.42
CA THR A 343 -9.13 -16.22 12.02
C THR A 343 -9.76 -17.40 11.28
N ASN A 344 -9.87 -17.28 9.96
CA ASN A 344 -10.24 -18.36 9.04
C ASN A 344 -9.03 -19.00 8.35
N VAL A 345 -7.83 -18.48 8.63
CA VAL A 345 -6.57 -18.96 8.04
C VAL A 345 -6.06 -20.15 8.85
N SER A 346 -5.47 -21.14 8.17
CA SER A 346 -4.84 -22.27 8.82
C SER A 346 -3.62 -21.82 9.63
N VAL A 347 -3.56 -22.16 10.91
CA VAL A 347 -2.49 -21.75 11.83
C VAL A 347 -1.43 -22.84 11.89
N ASN A 348 -0.17 -22.48 11.62
CA ASN A 348 0.96 -23.37 11.85
C ASN A 348 1.47 -23.19 13.29
N VAL A 349 1.06 -24.08 14.19
CA VAL A 349 1.41 -23.98 15.61
C VAL A 349 2.89 -24.20 15.88
N ASP A 350 3.60 -24.92 15.00
CA ASP A 350 5.03 -25.19 15.17
C ASP A 350 5.87 -23.92 14.97
N ASP A 351 5.37 -22.94 14.19
CA ASP A 351 6.00 -21.62 14.05
C ASP A 351 5.79 -20.74 15.31
N LEU A 352 4.81 -21.08 16.16
CA LEU A 352 4.39 -20.25 17.29
C LEU A 352 4.72 -20.84 18.67
N PHE A 353 4.99 -22.14 18.77
CA PHE A 353 5.17 -22.87 20.02
C PHE A 353 6.43 -23.73 20.04
N GLU A 354 7.55 -23.11 20.45
CA GLU A 354 8.87 -23.74 20.54
C GLU A 354 9.09 -24.34 21.94
N ILE A 355 8.77 -23.59 22.99
CA ILE A 355 9.01 -24.01 24.38
C ILE A 355 7.77 -24.69 24.95
N LYS A 356 7.80 -26.03 25.03
CA LYS A 356 6.63 -26.85 25.35
C LYS A 356 6.40 -27.14 26.84
N SER A 357 7.15 -26.48 27.73
CA SER A 357 7.05 -26.71 29.18
C SER A 357 5.84 -26.02 29.80
N ASN A 358 5.43 -24.86 29.27
CA ASN A 358 4.30 -24.10 29.77
C ASN A 358 3.60 -23.31 28.68
N VAL A 359 2.37 -22.88 28.98
CA VAL A 359 1.59 -21.94 28.19
C VAL A 359 0.97 -20.90 29.10
N VAL A 360 0.69 -19.73 28.55
CA VAL A 360 -0.15 -18.73 29.23
C VAL A 360 -1.56 -18.85 28.71
N VAL A 361 -2.55 -18.94 29.59
CA VAL A 361 -3.96 -18.81 29.20
C VAL A 361 -4.48 -17.48 29.71
N ARG A 362 -4.84 -16.59 28.78
CA ARG A 362 -5.40 -15.27 29.10
C ARG A 362 -6.89 -15.28 28.82
N PHE A 363 -7.71 -14.75 29.72
CA PHE A 363 -9.17 -14.76 29.56
C PHE A 363 -9.80 -13.42 29.92
N LEU A 364 -10.97 -13.16 29.34
CA LEU A 364 -11.73 -11.93 29.54
C LEU A 364 -12.96 -12.23 30.41
N ARG A 365 -12.97 -11.69 31.63
CA ARG A 365 -14.04 -11.88 32.63
C ARG A 365 -14.57 -10.53 33.09
N LYS A 366 -15.88 -10.28 32.93
CA LYS A 366 -16.55 -9.02 33.28
C LYS A 366 -15.79 -7.76 32.80
N GLY A 367 -15.30 -7.79 31.56
CA GLY A 367 -14.55 -6.67 30.95
C GLY A 367 -13.10 -6.49 31.41
N LYS A 368 -12.57 -7.37 32.27
CA LYS A 368 -11.19 -7.36 32.74
C LYS A 368 -10.44 -8.60 32.25
N GLN A 369 -9.15 -8.46 31.97
CA GLN A 369 -8.30 -9.55 31.52
C GLN A 369 -7.45 -10.09 32.66
N TYR A 370 -7.38 -11.41 32.73
CA TYR A 370 -6.59 -12.16 33.69
C TYR A 370 -5.81 -13.24 32.96
N GLU A 371 -4.72 -13.70 33.57
CA GLU A 371 -3.89 -14.75 33.00
C GLU A 371 -3.41 -15.76 34.05
N SER A 372 -3.17 -16.97 33.57
CA SER A 372 -2.63 -18.08 34.34
C SER A 372 -1.60 -18.83 33.52
N ILE A 373 -0.52 -19.27 34.16
CA ILE A 373 0.47 -20.15 33.56
C ILE A 373 0.03 -21.59 33.81
N LEU A 374 -0.10 -22.38 32.75
CA LEU A 374 -0.45 -23.79 32.82
C LEU A 374 0.75 -24.67 32.45
N GLU A 375 0.93 -25.72 33.23
CA GLU A 375 2.03 -26.69 33.10
C GLU A 375 1.52 -28.10 33.35
N GLN A 376 2.37 -29.10 33.09
CA GLN A 376 2.14 -30.43 33.64
C GLN A 376 2.25 -30.42 35.17
N ILE A 377 1.51 -31.31 35.80
CA ILE A 377 1.71 -31.59 37.23
C ILE A 377 3.08 -32.21 37.48
N THR A 378 3.58 -32.08 38.72
CA THR A 378 4.91 -32.52 39.13
C THR A 378 5.26 -33.97 38.69
N PRO A 379 4.37 -34.97 38.81
CA PRO A 379 4.65 -36.34 38.35
C PRO A 379 4.88 -36.49 36.83
N TYR A 380 4.46 -35.49 36.05
CA TYR A 380 4.56 -35.47 34.59
C TYR A 380 5.34 -34.27 34.07
N ALA A 381 6.13 -33.58 34.92
CA ALA A 381 6.88 -32.38 34.54
C ALA A 381 7.84 -32.59 33.35
N ASN A 382 8.27 -33.84 33.10
CA ASN A 382 9.12 -34.21 31.97
C ASN A 382 8.36 -34.45 30.65
N LYS A 383 7.01 -34.47 30.67
CA LYS A 383 6.18 -34.61 29.47
C LYS A 383 5.89 -33.22 28.89
N PRO A 384 6.15 -32.95 27.60
CA PRO A 384 5.80 -31.66 27.02
C PRO A 384 4.29 -31.48 26.91
N LEU A 385 3.82 -30.24 27.01
CA LEU A 385 2.49 -29.87 26.57
C LEU A 385 2.42 -29.99 25.04
N THR A 386 1.24 -30.35 24.51
CA THR A 386 1.04 -30.44 23.07
C THR A 386 0.02 -29.43 22.59
N VAL A 387 0.40 -28.60 21.63
CA VAL A 387 -0.51 -27.67 20.95
C VAL A 387 -0.69 -28.10 19.50
N GLN A 388 -1.94 -28.12 19.01
CA GLN A 388 -2.28 -28.54 17.65
C GLN A 388 -3.36 -27.63 17.04
N TYR A 389 -3.26 -27.33 15.74
CA TYR A 389 -4.32 -26.64 15.00
C TYR A 389 -5.27 -27.65 14.34
N ASN A 390 -6.56 -27.52 14.65
CA ASN A 390 -7.66 -28.33 14.13
C ASN A 390 -7.39 -29.84 14.09
N SER A 391 -6.60 -30.32 15.04
CA SER A 391 -6.13 -31.69 15.17
C SER A 391 -6.00 -32.03 16.65
N ASN A 392 -6.09 -33.32 16.95
CA ASN A 392 -6.03 -33.89 18.28
C ASN A 392 -5.25 -35.21 18.26
N ARG A 393 -4.24 -35.32 17.38
CA ARG A 393 -3.44 -36.53 17.19
C ARG A 393 -2.79 -36.95 18.52
N GLY A 394 -3.03 -38.17 18.95
CA GLY A 394 -2.55 -38.70 20.25
C GLY A 394 -3.47 -38.40 21.44
N PHE A 395 -4.56 -37.65 21.24
CA PHE A 395 -5.50 -37.22 22.28
C PHE A 395 -6.95 -37.47 21.88
N ASN A 396 -7.88 -37.43 22.84
CA ASN A 396 -9.30 -37.50 22.52
C ASN A 396 -9.81 -36.25 21.81
N ALA A 397 -10.77 -36.44 20.91
CA ALA A 397 -11.35 -35.35 20.14
C ALA A 397 -12.17 -34.42 21.06
N PRO A 398 -12.08 -33.10 20.86
CA PRO A 398 -12.97 -32.16 21.52
C PRO A 398 -14.45 -32.47 21.23
N VAL A 399 -15.30 -32.33 22.24
CA VAL A 399 -16.75 -32.57 22.12
C VAL A 399 -17.35 -31.65 21.05
N ASN A 400 -16.90 -30.40 21.00
CA ASN A 400 -17.42 -29.40 20.06
C ASN A 400 -16.65 -29.30 18.73
N ALA A 401 -15.65 -30.16 18.46
CA ALA A 401 -14.80 -30.10 17.28
C ALA A 401 -15.57 -29.98 15.95
N LYS A 402 -16.54 -30.87 15.71
CA LYS A 402 -17.31 -30.90 14.44
C LYS A 402 -18.23 -29.69 14.25
N ARG A 403 -18.65 -29.05 15.35
CA ARG A 403 -19.68 -27.99 15.33
C ARG A 403 -19.07 -26.60 15.35
N MET A 404 -18.00 -26.42 16.11
CA MET A 404 -17.38 -25.12 16.38
C MET A 404 -15.96 -24.98 15.81
N GLY A 405 -15.43 -26.03 15.16
CA GLY A 405 -14.13 -25.97 14.50
C GLY A 405 -14.04 -24.86 13.43
N PRO A 406 -12.83 -24.42 13.09
CA PRO A 406 -11.53 -24.92 13.56
C PRO A 406 -11.20 -24.49 15.01
N TYR A 407 -10.17 -25.10 15.60
CA TYR A 407 -9.74 -24.85 16.98
C TYR A 407 -8.22 -24.95 17.19
N ILE A 408 -7.70 -24.36 18.26
CA ILE A 408 -6.39 -24.68 18.82
C ILE A 408 -6.61 -25.65 19.99
N TYR A 409 -5.92 -26.79 19.96
CA TYR A 409 -5.96 -27.83 20.98
C TYR A 409 -4.76 -27.71 21.90
N LEU A 410 -4.96 -27.72 23.21
CA LEU A 410 -3.93 -27.86 24.23
C LEU A 410 -4.14 -29.19 24.96
N GLY A 411 -3.25 -30.16 24.74
CA GLY A 411 -3.25 -31.46 25.41
C GLY A 411 -2.24 -31.52 26.54
N PHE A 412 -2.66 -32.04 27.70
CA PHE A 412 -1.78 -32.32 28.83
C PHE A 412 -1.27 -33.76 28.73
N LEU A 413 -2.14 -34.77 28.85
CA LEU A 413 -1.74 -36.19 28.78
C LEU A 413 -2.30 -36.89 27.54
N ASP A 414 -1.45 -37.65 26.86
CA ASP A 414 -1.85 -38.48 25.72
C ASP A 414 -2.82 -39.61 26.15
N GLN A 415 -3.55 -40.18 25.19
CA GLN A 415 -4.58 -41.18 25.48
C GLN A 415 -4.07 -42.43 26.22
N ILE A 416 -2.81 -42.81 26.04
CA ILE A 416 -2.23 -44.00 26.67
C ILE A 416 -1.97 -43.69 28.14
N THR A 417 -1.28 -42.59 28.42
CA THR A 417 -0.99 -42.13 29.78
C THR A 417 -2.29 -41.85 30.55
N ALA A 418 -3.25 -41.14 29.93
CA ALA A 418 -4.49 -40.74 30.56
C ALA A 418 -5.44 -41.92 30.88
N LYS A 419 -5.33 -43.09 30.23
CA LYS A 419 -6.17 -44.28 30.54
C LYS A 419 -5.80 -44.99 31.84
N SER A 420 -4.60 -44.76 32.36
CA SER A 420 -3.97 -45.59 33.39
C SER A 420 -4.58 -45.51 34.82
N ARG A 421 -5.74 -44.85 35.00
CA ARG A 421 -6.40 -44.61 36.31
C ARG A 421 -5.47 -44.01 37.38
N THR A 422 -4.49 -43.25 36.92
CA THR A 422 -3.49 -42.58 37.75
C THR A 422 -3.95 -41.18 38.17
N LYS A 423 -3.13 -40.54 39.02
CA LYS A 423 -3.26 -39.12 39.38
C LYS A 423 -3.01 -38.26 38.14
N GLN A 424 -3.95 -37.39 37.80
CA GLN A 424 -3.93 -36.52 36.61
C GLN A 424 -4.33 -35.11 37.00
N GLY A 425 -4.20 -34.18 36.06
CA GLY A 425 -4.58 -32.79 36.26
C GLY A 425 -3.68 -31.85 35.49
N TYR A 426 -3.57 -30.64 36.01
CA TYR A 426 -2.70 -29.59 35.47
C TYR A 426 -2.10 -28.81 36.63
N ARG A 427 -0.97 -28.18 36.41
CA ARG A 427 -0.38 -27.24 37.36
C ARG A 427 -0.73 -25.82 36.91
N VAL A 428 -1.16 -24.98 37.85
CA VAL A 428 -1.45 -23.57 37.59
C VAL A 428 -0.74 -22.70 38.61
N ASN A 429 -0.02 -21.68 38.13
CA ASN A 429 0.69 -20.69 38.95
C ASN A 429 1.44 -21.36 40.13
N ASP A 430 2.24 -22.39 39.80
CA ASP A 430 3.04 -23.17 40.74
C ASP A 430 2.31 -24.13 41.71
N ALA A 431 1.04 -24.45 41.47
CA ALA A 431 0.29 -25.40 42.27
C ALA A 431 -0.33 -26.54 41.43
N ASP A 432 -0.06 -27.78 41.83
CA ASP A 432 -0.65 -28.96 41.21
C ASP A 432 -2.13 -29.07 41.55
N GLN A 433 -2.99 -29.09 40.53
CA GLN A 433 -4.42 -29.31 40.64
C GLN A 433 -4.74 -30.70 40.13
N THR A 434 -5.00 -31.63 41.05
CA THR A 434 -5.04 -33.06 40.72
C THR A 434 -6.35 -33.74 41.04
N PHE A 435 -6.64 -34.79 40.29
CA PHE A 435 -7.69 -35.77 40.55
C PHE A 435 -7.19 -37.17 40.18
N VAL A 436 -7.94 -38.21 40.54
CA VAL A 436 -7.66 -39.59 40.10
C VAL A 436 -8.66 -39.96 39.02
N ASN A 437 -8.16 -40.45 37.88
CA ASN A 437 -9.05 -40.92 36.82
C ASN A 437 -9.74 -42.22 37.24
N CYS A 438 -11.05 -42.15 37.47
CA CYS A 438 -11.82 -43.21 38.08
C CYS A 438 -12.46 -44.20 37.07
N ASP A 439 -12.51 -43.88 35.77
CA ASP A 439 -13.21 -44.67 34.76
C ASP A 439 -12.35 -45.02 33.52
N SER A 440 -11.07 -44.63 33.50
CA SER A 440 -10.14 -44.78 32.37
C SER A 440 -10.46 -43.93 31.13
N ASN A 441 -11.34 -42.94 31.22
CA ASN A 441 -11.59 -42.01 30.11
C ASN A 441 -10.36 -41.11 29.88
N PRO A 442 -9.77 -41.08 28.67
CA PRO A 442 -8.49 -40.39 28.45
C PRO A 442 -8.56 -38.87 28.19
N ASN A 443 -9.67 -38.20 28.48
CA ASN A 443 -9.75 -36.75 28.23
C ASN A 443 -8.75 -35.98 29.10
N SER A 444 -7.95 -35.11 28.49
CA SER A 444 -6.93 -34.32 29.18
C SER A 444 -6.55 -33.09 28.35
N TYR A 445 -7.47 -32.13 28.19
CA TYR A 445 -7.26 -31.00 27.28
C TYR A 445 -8.06 -29.72 27.58
N LEU A 446 -7.60 -28.62 26.96
CA LEU A 446 -8.37 -27.43 26.59
C LEU A 446 -8.47 -27.34 25.05
N ALA A 447 -9.59 -26.86 24.52
CA ALA A 447 -9.71 -26.50 23.11
C ALA A 447 -10.31 -25.11 22.95
N PHE A 448 -9.70 -24.27 22.10
CA PHE A 448 -10.07 -22.88 21.84
C PHE A 448 -10.60 -22.75 20.40
N TYR A 449 -11.87 -22.39 20.25
CA TYR A 449 -12.58 -22.42 18.98
C TYR A 449 -12.61 -21.07 18.28
N PHE A 450 -12.17 -21.04 17.03
CA PHE A 450 -12.35 -19.90 16.13
C PHE A 450 -13.84 -19.70 15.80
N ASN A 451 -14.58 -20.81 15.65
CA ASN A 451 -16.03 -20.86 15.46
C ASN A 451 -16.57 -19.81 14.47
N PRO A 452 -16.11 -19.83 13.20
CA PRO A 452 -16.45 -18.78 12.23
C PRO A 452 -17.95 -18.72 11.92
N LYS A 453 -18.66 -19.84 12.10
CA LYS A 453 -20.12 -19.96 11.93
C LYS A 453 -20.90 -19.50 13.16
N LYS A 454 -20.23 -19.15 14.27
CA LYS A 454 -20.84 -18.77 15.56
C LYS A 454 -21.85 -19.81 16.06
N ASN A 455 -21.56 -21.09 15.83
CA ASN A 455 -22.44 -22.17 16.26
C ASN A 455 -22.39 -22.30 17.79
N PRO A 456 -23.53 -22.53 18.47
CA PRO A 456 -23.51 -22.83 19.89
C PRO A 456 -22.91 -24.22 20.15
N PRO A 457 -22.26 -24.47 21.30
CA PRO A 457 -21.80 -25.80 21.68
C PRO A 457 -22.93 -26.82 21.82
N VAL A 458 -22.55 -28.09 21.74
CA VAL A 458 -23.40 -29.27 21.91
C VAL A 458 -23.86 -29.40 23.36
N GLY A 459 -25.13 -29.79 23.53
CA GLY A 459 -25.95 -29.60 24.72
C GLY A 459 -25.67 -30.47 25.96
N TYR A 460 -24.42 -30.78 26.31
CA TYR A 460 -24.10 -31.49 27.55
C TYR A 460 -23.96 -30.59 28.80
N TYR A 461 -24.13 -29.27 28.66
CA TYR A 461 -24.02 -28.31 29.77
C TYR A 461 -25.13 -28.42 30.85
N LYS A 462 -26.13 -29.29 30.66
CA LYS A 462 -27.26 -29.47 31.59
C LYS A 462 -27.10 -30.62 32.58
N ARG A 463 -26.07 -31.49 32.45
CA ARG A 463 -26.02 -32.78 33.18
C ARG A 463 -24.75 -33.10 33.96
N PHE A 464 -23.69 -32.28 33.91
CA PHE A 464 -22.41 -32.64 34.56
C PHE A 464 -22.01 -31.70 35.70
N SER A 465 -21.47 -32.32 36.76
CA SER A 465 -20.85 -31.70 37.91
C SER A 465 -19.48 -31.15 37.49
N TYR A 466 -19.29 -29.83 37.54
CA TYR A 466 -17.96 -29.23 37.49
C TYR A 466 -17.48 -29.06 38.92
N GLY A 467 -16.38 -29.71 39.28
CA GLY A 467 -15.71 -29.49 40.55
C GLY A 467 -14.86 -28.21 40.52
N PRO A 468 -14.44 -27.69 41.70
CA PRO A 468 -13.49 -26.56 41.80
C PRO A 468 -12.22 -26.73 40.95
N LEU A 469 -11.82 -27.99 40.68
CA LEU A 469 -10.71 -28.32 39.79
C LEU A 469 -10.83 -27.67 38.40
N MET A 470 -12.02 -27.58 37.82
CA MET A 470 -12.19 -27.13 36.43
C MET A 470 -12.06 -25.60 36.29
N THR A 471 -12.31 -24.85 37.36
CA THR A 471 -12.24 -23.38 37.38
C THR A 471 -11.01 -22.84 38.07
N LYS A 472 -10.19 -23.70 38.69
CA LYS A 472 -9.06 -23.26 39.51
C LYS A 472 -8.08 -22.35 38.76
N TRP A 473 -7.85 -22.59 37.47
CA TRP A 473 -7.03 -21.70 36.64
C TRP A 473 -7.66 -20.32 36.35
N LEU A 474 -8.97 -20.17 36.48
CA LEU A 474 -9.66 -18.87 36.44
C LEU A 474 -9.59 -18.18 37.81
N ASP A 475 -9.67 -18.97 38.88
CA ASP A 475 -9.75 -18.47 40.25
C ASP A 475 -8.38 -18.01 40.78
N ASP A 476 -7.30 -18.68 40.38
CA ASP A 476 -5.91 -18.35 40.77
C ASP A 476 -5.23 -17.37 39.80
N ALA A 477 -5.96 -16.86 38.81
CA ALA A 477 -5.43 -16.00 37.77
C ALA A 477 -5.03 -14.62 38.28
N VAL A 478 -3.99 -14.03 37.67
CA VAL A 478 -3.52 -12.69 37.99
C VAL A 478 -4.04 -11.65 36.99
N PRO A 479 -4.32 -10.39 37.39
CA PRO A 479 -4.73 -9.35 36.46
C PRO A 479 -3.65 -9.04 35.42
N VAL A 480 -4.04 -8.87 34.16
CA VAL A 480 -3.12 -8.52 33.06
C VAL A 480 -2.83 -7.02 33.08
N ASN A 481 -1.55 -6.66 32.92
CA ASN A 481 -1.11 -5.27 32.83
C ASN A 481 -1.72 -4.55 31.60
N SER A 482 -1.97 -3.25 31.69
CA SER A 482 -2.70 -2.48 30.66
C SER A 482 -2.06 -2.53 29.28
N TYR A 483 -0.72 -2.52 29.19
CA TYR A 483 -0.01 -2.55 27.90
C TYR A 483 0.02 -3.94 27.24
N LYS A 484 -0.29 -5.01 28.00
CA LYS A 484 -0.35 -6.39 27.51
C LYS A 484 -1.77 -6.84 27.17
N LYS A 485 -2.76 -5.95 27.26
CA LYS A 485 -4.16 -6.32 27.02
C LYS A 485 -4.36 -6.72 25.57
N LEU A 486 -4.97 -7.89 25.38
CA LEU A 486 -5.35 -8.37 24.05
C LEU A 486 -6.62 -7.67 23.58
N PRO A 487 -6.76 -7.39 22.28
CA PRO A 487 -8.05 -7.04 21.70
C PRO A 487 -9.11 -8.14 21.92
N VAL A 488 -10.39 -7.77 21.92
CA VAL A 488 -11.51 -8.72 22.17
C VAL A 488 -11.51 -9.89 21.17
N SER A 489 -11.02 -9.67 19.95
CA SER A 489 -10.89 -10.67 18.88
C SER A 489 -10.00 -11.87 19.23
N TYR A 490 -9.20 -11.82 20.29
CA TYR A 490 -8.32 -12.90 20.73
C TYR A 490 -8.97 -13.87 21.72
N PHE A 491 -10.12 -13.51 22.29
CA PHE A 491 -10.81 -14.32 23.27
C PHE A 491 -11.77 -15.28 22.58
N LEU A 492 -11.30 -16.52 22.41
CA LEU A 492 -12.02 -17.59 21.74
C LEU A 492 -12.94 -18.30 22.74
N GLN A 493 -14.05 -18.81 22.25
CA GLN A 493 -14.86 -19.73 23.03
C GLN A 493 -14.04 -21.01 23.24
N PHE A 494 -14.01 -21.53 24.46
CA PHE A 494 -13.24 -22.74 24.79
C PHE A 494 -14.08 -23.79 25.51
N GLU A 495 -13.60 -25.03 25.44
CA GLU A 495 -13.98 -26.13 26.33
C GLU A 495 -12.75 -26.72 27.03
N MET A 496 -12.97 -27.32 28.19
CA MET A 496 -11.97 -28.12 28.91
C MET A 496 -12.59 -29.44 29.31
N HIS A 497 -11.86 -30.53 29.12
CA HIS A 497 -12.31 -31.86 29.47
C HIS A 497 -11.18 -32.66 30.11
N LEU A 498 -11.42 -33.06 31.36
CA LEU A 498 -10.59 -33.98 32.13
C LEU A 498 -11.40 -35.26 32.38
N GLY A 499 -10.87 -36.41 31.96
CA GLY A 499 -11.60 -37.68 31.95
C GLY A 499 -11.96 -38.20 33.33
N GLY A 500 -12.87 -39.16 33.39
CA GLY A 500 -13.36 -39.76 34.62
C GLY A 500 -13.91 -38.73 35.60
N CYS A 501 -13.26 -38.64 36.75
CA CYS A 501 -13.70 -37.78 37.85
C CYS A 501 -13.15 -36.34 37.75
N GLY A 502 -12.52 -35.96 36.62
CA GLY A 502 -11.98 -34.62 36.41
C GLY A 502 -13.04 -33.58 36.09
N GLY A 503 -13.85 -33.82 35.04
CA GLY A 503 -15.00 -33.00 34.69
C GLY A 503 -14.93 -32.36 33.30
N TYR A 504 -15.97 -31.60 32.97
CA TYR A 504 -16.14 -30.94 31.67
C TYR A 504 -16.74 -29.56 31.83
N ILE A 505 -16.17 -28.55 31.16
CA ILE A 505 -16.69 -27.17 31.13
C ILE A 505 -16.62 -26.59 29.71
N VAL A 506 -17.52 -25.65 29.44
CA VAL A 506 -17.53 -24.85 28.20
C VAL A 506 -17.90 -23.40 28.54
N SER A 507 -17.19 -22.46 27.93
CA SER A 507 -17.43 -21.02 28.11
C SER A 507 -18.73 -20.53 27.43
N GLY A 508 -19.33 -19.46 27.97
CA GLY A 508 -20.55 -18.84 27.43
C GLY A 508 -21.87 -19.50 27.85
N TYR A 509 -21.85 -20.43 28.80
CA TYR A 509 -23.04 -21.09 29.37
C TYR A 509 -23.10 -20.91 30.88
N LYS A 510 -24.22 -21.32 31.52
CA LYS A 510 -24.55 -21.09 32.95
C LYS A 510 -23.39 -21.19 33.96
N THR A 511 -22.36 -22.00 33.67
CA THR A 511 -21.20 -22.27 34.52
C THR A 511 -20.08 -21.24 34.42
N LEU A 512 -19.98 -20.50 33.31
CA LEU A 512 -18.94 -19.50 33.02
C LEU A 512 -19.55 -18.30 32.27
N SER A 513 -20.74 -17.86 32.67
CA SER A 513 -21.48 -16.81 31.98
C SER A 513 -20.82 -15.44 32.06
N ASP A 514 -19.92 -15.25 33.01
CA ASP A 514 -19.16 -14.03 33.21
C ASP A 514 -17.78 -14.03 32.51
N VAL A 515 -17.40 -15.16 31.89
CA VAL A 515 -16.20 -15.33 31.06
C VAL A 515 -16.58 -15.28 29.58
N VAL A 516 -16.08 -14.26 28.88
CA VAL A 516 -16.34 -14.03 27.45
C VAL A 516 -15.63 -15.06 26.57
N GLY A 517 -14.39 -15.41 26.93
CA GLY A 517 -13.55 -16.34 26.21
C GLY A 517 -12.12 -16.35 26.74
N ALA A 518 -11.27 -17.15 26.12
CA ALA A 518 -9.87 -17.30 26.48
C ALA A 518 -8.96 -17.38 25.24
N SER A 519 -7.69 -17.03 25.43
CA SER A 519 -6.64 -17.04 24.42
C SER A 519 -5.46 -17.84 24.93
N LEU A 520 -4.80 -18.59 24.03
CA LEU A 520 -3.63 -19.38 24.34
C LEU A 520 -2.37 -18.64 23.89
N GLY A 521 -1.53 -18.28 24.84
CA GLY A 521 -0.18 -17.76 24.64
C GLY A 521 0.81 -18.90 24.51
N MET A 522 1.31 -19.09 23.28
CA MET A 522 2.30 -20.10 22.95
C MET A 522 3.71 -19.54 23.09
N ARG A 523 4.55 -20.19 23.89
CA ARG A 523 5.88 -19.70 24.24
C ARG A 523 6.93 -20.01 23.17
N PHE A 524 7.81 -19.04 22.90
CA PHE A 524 8.95 -19.17 21.99
C PHE A 524 10.22 -18.51 22.55
N GLU A 525 11.40 -18.88 22.04
CA GLU A 525 12.68 -18.24 22.39
C GLU A 525 12.97 -17.07 21.44
N ILE A 526 13.60 -16.02 21.97
CA ILE A 526 14.02 -14.83 21.20
C ILE A 526 15.46 -14.98 20.74
#